data_AF-A0A4Y2QCU9-F1
#
_entry.id   AF-A0A4Y2QCU9-F1
#
_cell.length_a   1.000
_cell.length_b   1.000
_cell.length_c   1.000
_cell.angle_alpha   90.00
_cell.angle_beta   90.00
_cell.angle_gamma   90.00
#
_symmetry.space_group_name_H-M   'P 1'
#
loop_
_entity.id
_entity.type
_entity.pdbx_description
1 polymer ?
#
loop_
_entity_poly.entity_id
_entity_poly.type
_entity_poly.pdbx_seq_one_letter_code
_entity_poly.pdbx_strand_id
1 'polypeptide(L)'
;MPKRKRGITGDAASRREAIRKRERRIVETEEERSRGLSTMAQRGQDKRAEEAEEQRKSRLSDMAQRGQERRAEETEEQRNRRLAVMGQHSQQRRAEETEEQRNSHRWQNGTTCPGEKSQETDEQRVRPICQMLQHARER
;
A
#
# COMPACT_ATOMS: atom_id res chain seq x y z
N MET A 1 5.05 -11.40 46.52
CA MET A 1 5.60 -10.12 46.01
C MET A 1 4.47 -9.16 45.66
N PRO A 2 4.39 -7.96 46.25
CA PRO A 2 3.26 -7.05 46.01
C PRO A 2 3.43 -6.29 44.68
N LYS A 3 2.44 -6.42 43.79
CA LYS A 3 2.39 -5.75 42.48
C LYS A 3 2.25 -4.24 42.70
N ARG A 4 3.26 -3.45 42.30
CA ARG A 4 3.19 -1.98 42.31
C ARG A 4 2.08 -1.54 41.35
N LYS A 5 1.00 -0.97 41.88
CA LYS A 5 -0.05 -0.30 41.11
C LYS A 5 0.60 0.88 40.38
N ARG A 6 0.78 0.77 39.06
CA ARG A 6 1.25 1.87 38.22
C ARG A 6 0.10 2.90 38.22
N GLY A 7 0.26 3.97 39.00
CA GLY A 7 -0.80 4.96 39.24
C GLY A 7 -1.26 5.58 37.93
N ILE A 8 -2.57 5.57 37.71
CA ILE A 8 -3.26 6.32 36.66
C ILE A 8 -3.38 7.77 37.13
N THR A 9 -2.25 8.42 37.41
CA THR A 9 -2.22 9.86 37.66
C THR A 9 -1.98 10.52 36.31
N GLY A 10 -2.98 10.42 35.42
CA GLY A 10 -2.97 11.19 34.19
C GLY A 10 -2.97 12.67 34.55
N ASP A 11 -1.92 13.39 34.12
CA ASP A 11 -1.72 14.80 34.39
C ASP A 11 -3.03 15.58 34.16
N ALA A 12 -3.51 16.24 35.22
CA ALA A 12 -4.77 16.95 35.19
C ALA A 12 -4.75 18.08 34.14
N ALA A 13 -3.57 18.68 33.88
CA ALA A 13 -3.40 19.71 32.86
C ALA A 13 -3.54 19.13 31.44
N SER A 14 -2.84 18.02 31.14
CA SER A 14 -2.93 17.30 29.86
C SER A 14 -4.37 16.87 29.54
N ARG A 15 -5.10 16.38 30.54
CA ARG A 15 -6.52 16.00 30.37
C ARG A 15 -7.42 17.20 30.09
N ARG A 16 -7.23 18.33 30.80
CA ARG A 16 -7.95 19.59 30.52
C ARG A 16 -7.62 20.16 29.14
N GLU A 17 -6.39 19.98 28.67
CA GLU A 17 -5.99 20.41 27.33
C GLU A 17 -6.60 19.53 26.22
N ALA A 18 -6.66 18.22 26.43
CA ALA A 18 -7.32 17.30 25.50
C ALA A 18 -8.82 17.61 25.35
N ILE A 19 -9.50 17.96 26.45
CA ILE A 19 -10.91 18.39 26.45
C ILE A 19 -11.06 19.68 25.64
N ARG A 20 -10.28 20.73 25.94
CA ARG A 20 -10.32 21.99 25.17
C ARG A 20 -10.04 21.79 23.68
N LYS A 21 -9.05 20.95 23.33
CA LYS A 21 -8.74 20.61 21.93
C LYS A 21 -9.89 19.86 21.25
N ARG A 22 -10.68 19.08 21.98
CA ARG A 22 -11.86 18.38 21.46
C ARG A 22 -13.04 19.33 21.29
N GLU A 23 -13.29 20.20 22.26
CA GLU A 23 -14.37 21.20 22.21
C GLU A 23 -14.19 22.17 21.04
N ARG A 24 -12.95 22.65 20.79
CA ARG A 24 -12.67 23.46 19.59
C ARG A 24 -13.04 22.73 18.30
N ARG A 25 -12.65 21.46 18.16
CA ARG A 25 -12.98 20.63 16.99
C ARG A 25 -14.47 20.31 16.83
N ILE A 26 -15.27 20.42 17.90
CA ILE A 26 -16.72 20.20 17.86
C ILE A 26 -17.44 21.45 17.35
N VAL A 27 -16.94 22.64 17.70
CA VAL A 27 -17.56 23.93 17.35
C VAL A 27 -17.01 24.49 16.02
N GLU A 28 -15.85 24.00 15.55
CA GLU A 28 -15.26 24.35 14.25
C GLU A 28 -16.25 24.20 13.09
N THR A 29 -16.33 25.23 12.25
CA THR A 29 -17.08 25.18 10.99
C THR A 29 -16.36 24.29 9.97
N GLU A 30 -17.08 23.83 8.94
CA GLU A 30 -16.50 23.00 7.88
C GLU A 30 -15.36 23.71 7.12
N GLU A 31 -15.47 25.03 6.93
CA GLU A 31 -14.41 25.82 6.31
C GLU A 31 -13.16 25.92 7.18
N GLU A 32 -13.31 26.18 8.47
CA GLU A 32 -12.19 26.24 9.41
C GLU A 32 -11.50 24.88 9.55
N ARG A 33 -12.30 23.80 9.59
CA ARG A 33 -11.79 22.43 9.59
C ARG A 33 -11.04 22.12 8.30
N SER A 34 -11.58 22.50 7.15
CA SER A 34 -10.93 22.28 5.84
C SER A 34 -9.62 23.05 5.72
N ARG A 35 -9.59 24.32 6.12
CA ARG A 35 -8.36 25.14 6.15
C ARG A 35 -7.32 24.57 7.11
N GLY A 36 -7.75 24.10 8.29
CA GLY A 36 -6.88 23.46 9.28
C GLY A 36 -6.26 22.16 8.76
N LEU A 37 -7.07 21.29 8.15
CA LEU A 37 -6.60 20.05 7.53
C LEU A 37 -5.66 20.32 6.36
N SER A 38 -5.97 21.31 5.51
CA SER A 38 -5.12 21.73 4.39
C SER A 38 -3.75 22.20 4.88
N THR A 39 -3.71 23.03 5.91
CA THR A 39 -2.45 23.53 6.50
C THR A 39 -1.61 22.38 7.08
N MET A 40 -2.24 21.41 7.75
CA MET A 40 -1.54 20.22 8.26
C MET A 40 -1.02 19.31 7.14
N ALA A 41 -1.80 19.17 6.06
CA ALA A 41 -1.40 18.40 4.89
C ALA A 41 -0.20 19.03 4.19
N GLN A 42 -0.20 20.35 3.99
CA GLN A 42 0.92 21.10 3.42
C GLN A 42 2.17 20.92 4.26
N ARG A 43 2.08 21.17 5.57
CA ARG A 43 3.22 21.01 6.49
C ARG A 43 3.76 19.57 6.52
N GLY A 44 2.90 18.59 6.29
CA GLY A 44 3.30 17.18 6.15
C GLY A 44 3.95 16.87 4.80
N GLN A 45 3.63 17.60 3.73
CA GLN A 45 4.32 17.52 2.45
C GLN A 45 5.71 18.17 2.53
N ASP A 46 5.81 19.36 3.13
CA ASP A 46 7.07 20.09 3.29
C ASP A 46 8.09 19.23 4.05
N LYS A 47 7.67 18.63 5.18
CA LYS A 47 8.51 17.68 5.92
C LYS A 47 8.98 16.50 5.07
N ARG A 48 8.11 15.97 4.20
CA ARG A 48 8.45 14.86 3.30
C ARG A 48 9.39 15.28 2.16
N ALA A 49 9.36 16.55 1.76
CA ALA A 49 10.27 17.09 0.76
C ALA A 49 11.67 17.32 1.33
N GLU A 50 11.76 17.66 2.62
CA GLU A 50 13.01 17.88 3.35
C GLU A 50 13.60 16.59 3.97
N GLU A 51 12.90 15.45 3.89
CA GLU A 51 13.36 14.17 4.42
C GLU A 51 14.64 13.69 3.71
N ALA A 52 15.66 13.34 4.50
CA ALA A 52 16.85 12.66 3.98
C ALA A 52 16.51 11.25 3.45
N GLU A 53 17.28 10.77 2.46
CA GLU A 53 17.04 9.47 1.81
C GLU A 53 16.95 8.28 2.80
N GLU A 54 17.74 8.28 3.88
CA GLU A 54 17.69 7.23 4.90
C GLU A 54 16.37 7.24 5.69
N GLN A 55 15.91 8.43 6.08
CA GLN A 55 14.63 8.59 6.78
C GLN A 55 13.47 8.23 5.86
N ARG A 56 13.55 8.62 4.58
CA ARG A 56 12.58 8.25 3.56
C ARG A 56 12.52 6.74 3.37
N LYS A 57 13.66 6.07 3.26
CA LYS A 57 13.75 4.60 3.15
C LYS A 57 13.16 3.90 4.37
N SER A 58 13.50 4.34 5.58
CA SER A 58 12.92 3.80 6.82
C SER A 58 11.40 3.97 6.86
N ARG A 59 10.89 5.17 6.57
CA ARG A 59 9.44 5.45 6.53
C ARG A 59 8.71 4.58 5.49
N LEU A 60 9.28 4.43 4.29
CA LEU A 60 8.71 3.57 3.25
C LEU A 60 8.73 2.09 3.67
N SER A 61 9.81 1.63 4.32
CA SER A 61 9.93 0.28 4.86
C SER A 61 8.85 -0.01 5.91
N ASP A 62 8.64 0.90 6.86
CA ASP A 62 7.62 0.75 7.90
C ASP A 62 6.20 0.69 7.30
N MET A 63 5.92 1.51 6.28
CA MET A 63 4.64 1.48 5.58
C MET A 63 4.44 0.19 4.77
N ALA A 64 5.51 -0.32 4.15
CA ALA A 64 5.48 -1.59 3.44
C ALA A 64 5.22 -2.75 4.41
N GLN A 65 5.90 -2.77 5.57
CA GLN A 65 5.72 -3.78 6.61
C GLN A 65 4.29 -3.79 7.13
N ARG A 66 3.76 -2.65 7.57
CA ARG A 66 2.34 -2.54 7.99
C ARG A 66 1.36 -2.89 6.89
N GLY A 67 1.74 -2.63 5.64
CA GLY A 67 1.02 -3.11 4.47
C GLY A 67 0.93 -4.62 4.47
N GLN A 68 2.06 -5.32 4.59
CA GLN A 68 2.11 -6.78 4.62
C GLN A 68 1.41 -7.40 5.82
N GLU A 69 1.57 -6.84 7.01
CA GLU A 69 0.85 -7.29 8.22
C GLU A 69 -0.67 -7.27 7.98
N ARG A 70 -1.19 -6.17 7.43
CA ARG A 70 -2.62 -6.10 7.05
C ARG A 70 -3.01 -7.14 6.00
N ARG A 71 -2.13 -7.47 5.05
CA ARG A 71 -2.41 -8.52 4.04
C ARG A 71 -2.38 -9.92 4.64
N ALA A 72 -1.52 -10.16 5.63
CA ALA A 72 -1.40 -11.45 6.31
C ALA A 72 -2.61 -11.72 7.21
N GLU A 73 -3.23 -10.68 7.76
CA GLU A 73 -4.46 -10.75 8.55
C GLU A 73 -5.75 -10.83 7.71
N GLU A 74 -5.67 -10.70 6.37
CA GLU A 74 -6.84 -10.78 5.49
C GLU A 74 -7.42 -12.20 5.44
N THR A 75 -8.74 -12.29 5.51
CA THR A 75 -9.48 -13.52 5.18
C THR A 75 -9.49 -13.78 3.68
N GLU A 76 -9.71 -15.04 3.27
CA GLU A 76 -9.76 -15.42 1.86
C GLU A 76 -10.86 -14.66 1.08
N GLU A 77 -12.00 -14.36 1.71
CA GLU A 77 -13.06 -13.54 1.10
C GLU A 77 -12.61 -12.08 0.88
N GLN A 78 -11.95 -11.47 1.87
CA GLN A 78 -11.42 -10.11 1.75
C GLN A 78 -10.33 -10.04 0.69
N ARG A 79 -9.46 -11.06 0.64
CA ARG A 79 -8.43 -11.20 -0.39
C ARG A 79 -9.06 -11.30 -1.79
N ASN A 80 -10.05 -12.17 -1.96
CA ASN A 80 -10.74 -12.35 -3.24
C ASN A 80 -11.48 -11.08 -3.68
N ARG A 81 -12.14 -10.38 -2.76
CA ARG A 81 -12.75 -9.07 -3.03
C ARG A 81 -11.70 -8.05 -3.47
N ARG A 82 -10.55 -7.96 -2.79
CA ARG A 82 -9.47 -7.04 -3.17
C ARG A 82 -8.90 -7.37 -4.54
N LEU A 83 -8.63 -8.65 -4.82
CA LEU A 83 -8.14 -9.10 -6.13
C LEU A 83 -9.14 -8.79 -7.23
N ALA A 84 -10.44 -8.98 -6.98
CA ALA A 84 -11.50 -8.63 -7.92
C ALA A 84 -11.51 -7.12 -8.24
N VAL A 85 -11.41 -6.26 -7.22
CA VAL A 85 -11.33 -4.80 -7.41
C VAL A 85 -10.08 -4.40 -8.21
N MET A 86 -8.92 -4.98 -7.91
CA MET A 86 -7.70 -4.72 -8.68
C MET A 86 -7.81 -5.21 -10.14
N GLY A 87 -8.43 -6.37 -10.34
CA GLY A 87 -8.70 -6.92 -11.67
C GLY A 87 -9.62 -6.01 -12.49
N GLN A 88 -10.72 -5.56 -11.89
CA GLN A 88 -11.65 -4.61 -12.51
C GLN A 88 -10.96 -3.30 -12.87
N HIS A 89 -10.21 -2.70 -11.94
CA HIS A 89 -9.51 -1.45 -12.21
C HIS A 89 -8.44 -1.60 -13.31
N SER A 90 -7.74 -2.74 -13.36
CA SER A 90 -6.81 -3.04 -14.45
C SER A 90 -7.51 -3.20 -15.80
N GLN A 91 -8.68 -3.85 -15.84
CA GLN A 91 -9.47 -3.97 -17.06
C GLN A 91 -9.98 -2.61 -17.54
N GLN A 92 -10.49 -1.78 -16.63
CA GLN A 92 -10.90 -0.42 -16.94
C GLN A 92 -9.73 0.39 -17.53
N ARG A 93 -8.56 0.34 -16.89
CA ARG A 93 -7.36 1.00 -17.40
C ARG A 93 -6.95 0.54 -18.80
N ARG A 94 -7.11 -0.75 -19.12
CA ARG A 94 -6.82 -1.31 -20.46
C ARG A 94 -7.87 -0.90 -21.49
N ALA A 95 -9.13 -0.72 -21.07
CA ALA A 95 -10.21 -0.28 -21.95
C ALA A 95 -10.08 1.21 -22.31
N GLU A 96 -9.56 2.03 -21.39
CA GLU A 96 -9.30 3.46 -21.57
C GLU A 96 -7.92 3.76 -22.18
N GLU A 97 -7.11 2.72 -22.42
CA GLU A 97 -5.74 2.84 -22.91
C GLU A 97 -5.71 3.21 -24.40
N THR A 98 -4.87 4.19 -24.76
CA THR A 98 -4.64 4.56 -26.16
C THR A 98 -3.67 3.58 -26.84
N GLU A 99 -3.72 3.49 -28.17
CA GLU A 99 -2.85 2.58 -28.93
C GLU A 99 -1.36 2.87 -28.71
N GLU A 100 -0.98 4.14 -28.51
CA GLU A 100 0.40 4.54 -28.21
C GLU A 100 0.85 4.06 -26.82
N GLN A 101 -0.01 4.19 -25.80
CA GLN A 101 0.27 3.66 -24.45
C GLN A 101 0.40 2.13 -24.49
N ARG A 102 -0.49 1.46 -25.24
CA ARG A 102 -0.48 0.01 -25.40
C ARG A 102 0.80 -0.47 -26.10
N ASN A 103 1.22 0.25 -27.14
CA ASN A 103 2.45 -0.04 -27.87
C ASN A 103 3.67 0.17 -26.96
N SER A 104 3.73 1.27 -26.21
CA SER A 104 4.78 1.55 -25.23
C SER A 104 4.87 0.46 -24.14
N HIS A 105 3.76 0.06 -23.53
CA HIS A 105 3.74 -1.05 -22.57
C HIS A 105 4.20 -2.37 -23.20
N ARG A 106 3.79 -2.64 -24.45
CA ARG A 106 4.21 -3.84 -25.17
C ARG A 106 5.73 -3.86 -25.40
N TRP A 107 6.33 -2.72 -25.77
CA TRP A 107 7.79 -2.62 -25.89
C TRP A 107 8.50 -2.76 -24.54
N GLN A 108 8.02 -2.08 -23.50
CA GLN A 108 8.58 -2.19 -22.16
C GLN A 108 8.59 -3.66 -21.69
N ASN A 109 7.44 -4.34 -21.74
CA ASN A 109 7.32 -5.75 -21.35
C ASN A 109 8.10 -6.70 -22.28
N GLY A 110 8.21 -6.39 -23.58
CA GLY A 110 9.01 -7.16 -24.53
C GLY A 110 10.52 -7.06 -24.28
N THR A 111 10.99 -5.94 -23.74
CA THR A 111 12.41 -5.74 -23.35
C THR A 111 12.76 -6.25 -21.96
N THR A 112 11.76 -6.54 -21.11
CA THR A 112 11.99 -6.96 -19.71
C THR A 112 12.50 -8.41 -19.60
N CYS A 113 12.58 -9.17 -20.70
CA CYS A 113 13.01 -10.58 -20.67
C CYS A 113 14.19 -10.86 -21.62
N PRO A 114 15.42 -10.71 -21.12
CA PRO A 114 16.41 -11.78 -21.33
C PRO A 114 17.17 -12.22 -20.07
N GLY A 115 17.18 -11.44 -18.98
CA GLY A 115 18.08 -11.68 -17.84
C GLY A 115 17.72 -12.89 -16.96
N GLU A 116 16.43 -13.15 -16.74
CA GLU A 116 15.96 -14.18 -15.80
C GLU A 116 16.10 -15.62 -16.36
N LYS A 117 16.13 -15.78 -17.69
CA LYS A 117 16.27 -17.09 -18.36
C LYS A 117 17.66 -17.73 -18.18
N SER A 118 18.64 -16.94 -17.73
CA SER A 118 20.01 -17.37 -17.47
C SER A 118 20.14 -18.21 -16.19
N GLN A 119 19.18 -18.10 -15.27
CA GLN A 119 19.15 -18.81 -13.98
C GLN A 119 18.07 -19.90 -13.90
N GLU A 120 17.35 -20.12 -15.00
CA GLU A 120 16.23 -21.05 -15.07
C GLU A 120 16.73 -22.51 -15.08
N THR A 121 16.23 -23.33 -14.17
CA THR A 121 16.62 -24.74 -14.07
C THR A 121 16.03 -25.55 -15.23
N ASP A 122 16.64 -26.68 -15.57
CA ASP A 122 16.12 -27.56 -16.64
C ASP A 122 14.67 -28.03 -16.35
N GLU A 123 14.33 -28.24 -15.08
CA GLU A 123 12.94 -28.53 -14.68
C GLU A 123 11.99 -27.37 -14.97
N GLN A 124 12.41 -26.13 -14.70
CA GLN A 124 11.61 -24.94 -15.00
C GLN A 124 11.41 -24.77 -16.51
N ARG A 125 12.38 -25.16 -17.34
CA ARG A 125 12.29 -25.14 -18.81
C ARG A 125 11.37 -26.21 -19.37
N VAL A 126 11.42 -27.43 -18.81
CA VAL A 126 10.68 -28.59 -19.34
C VAL A 126 9.24 -28.66 -18.81
N ARG A 127 8.99 -28.19 -17.59
CA ARG A 127 7.66 -28.21 -16.94
C ARG A 127 6.53 -27.60 -17.79
N PRO A 128 6.64 -26.38 -18.36
CA PRO A 128 5.57 -25.82 -19.19
C PRO A 128 5.33 -26.62 -20.48
N ILE A 129 6.37 -27.20 -21.07
CA ILE A 129 6.26 -28.05 -22.27
C ILE A 129 5.48 -29.33 -21.94
N CYS A 130 5.82 -30.00 -20.83
CA CYS A 130 5.09 -31.18 -20.37
C CYS A 130 3.61 -30.86 -20.07
N GLN A 131 3.32 -29.71 -19.44
CA GLN A 131 1.94 -29.28 -19.16
C GLN A 131 1.14 -29.01 -20.45
N MET A 132 1.75 -28.37 -21.45
CA MET A 132 1.10 -28.16 -22.75
C MET A 132 0.77 -29.48 -23.46
N LEU A 133 1.71 -30.44 -23.42
CA LEU A 133 1.52 -31.76 -24.01
C LEU A 133 0.45 -32.57 -23.28
N GLN A 134 0.38 -32.48 -21.94
CA GLN A 134 -0.71 -33.08 -21.16
C GLN A 134 -2.06 -32.46 -21.53
N HIS A 135 -2.14 -31.14 -21.56
CA HIS A 135 -3.38 -30.44 -21.91
C HIS A 135 -3.84 -30.71 -23.35
N ALA A 136 -2.90 -30.92 -24.28
CA ALA A 136 -3.22 -31.30 -25.67
C ALA A 136 -3.66 -32.77 -25.83
N ARG A 137 -3.29 -33.66 -24.90
CA ARG A 137 -3.74 -35.06 -24.87
C ARG A 137 -5.11 -35.23 -24.22
N GLU A 138 -5.50 -34.29 -23.35
CA GLU A 138 -6.79 -34.28 -22.63
C GLU A 138 -7.89 -33.50 -23.37
N ARG A 139 -7.61 -32.98 -24.57
CA ARG A 139 -8.57 -32.38 -25.50
C ARG A 139 -8.90 -33.34 -26.63
#